data_AF-A0A3B0ABM4-F1
#
_entry.id   AF-A0A3B0ABM4-F1
#
_cell.length_a   1.000
_cell.length_b   1.000
_cell.length_c   1.000
_cell.angle_alpha   90.00
_cell.angle_beta   90.00
_cell.angle_gamma   90.00
#
_symmetry.space_group_name_H-M   'P 1'
#
loop_
_entity.id
_entity.type
_entity.pdbx_description
1 polymer ?
#
loop_
_entity_poly.entity_id
_entity_poly.type
_entity_poly.pdbx_seq_one_letter_code
_entity_poly.pdbx_strand_id
1 'polypeptide(L)'
;MLSLVAVCPTPPILERMSDPLPSDLPSLRTLERYLVAQLAEVHAELELAEDAAYPRWWVQWQRTPPGAPWRGVLHRAGCWMPGTPDLRVADVRAVVAEHAGRIE
;
A
#
# COMPACT_ATOMS: atom_id res chain seq x y z
N MET A 1 -5.17 8.55 40.14
CA MET A 1 -4.83 8.96 38.76
C MET A 1 -5.62 8.06 37.82
N LEU A 2 -6.72 8.56 37.26
CA LEU A 2 -7.56 7.84 36.32
C LEU A 2 -6.97 8.01 34.91
N SER A 3 -6.61 6.89 34.29
CA SER A 3 -6.08 6.86 32.93
C SER A 3 -7.24 7.05 31.95
N LEU A 4 -7.25 8.16 31.21
CA LEU A 4 -8.14 8.37 30.07
C LEU A 4 -7.71 7.38 28.97
N VAL A 5 -8.49 6.30 28.80
CA VAL A 5 -8.45 5.52 27.56
C VAL A 5 -9.17 6.38 26.53
N ALA A 6 -8.43 6.86 25.53
CA ALA A 6 -9.00 7.54 24.38
C ALA A 6 -9.89 6.54 23.63
N VAL A 7 -11.20 6.65 23.82
CA VAL A 7 -12.18 5.97 22.98
C VAL A 7 -12.13 6.69 21.64
N CYS A 8 -11.51 6.08 20.63
CA CYS A 8 -11.62 6.56 19.26
C CYS A 8 -13.11 6.63 18.90
N PRO A 9 -13.62 7.77 18.40
CA PRO A 9 -14.99 7.86 17.96
C PRO A 9 -15.21 6.84 16.84
N THR A 10 -16.12 5.92 17.06
CA THR A 10 -16.59 5.00 16.04
C THR A 10 -17.10 5.84 14.85
N PRO A 11 -16.59 5.64 13.62
CA PRO A 11 -17.08 6.40 12.48
C PRO A 11 -18.57 6.10 12.27
N PRO A 12 -19.39 7.11 11.88
CA PRO A 12 -20.85 7.00 11.78
C PRO A 12 -21.35 6.00 10.72
N ILE A 13 -20.45 5.31 10.02
CA ILE A 13 -20.75 4.36 8.96
C ILE A 13 -21.22 3.01 9.51
N LEU A 14 -20.77 2.61 10.71
CA LEU A 14 -21.11 1.28 11.26
C LEU A 14 -22.59 1.14 11.65
N GLU A 15 -23.31 2.24 11.89
CA GLU A 15 -24.72 2.19 12.31
C GLU A 15 -25.70 1.81 11.19
N ARG A 16 -25.30 1.92 9.90
CA ARG A 16 -26.16 1.53 8.76
C ARG A 16 -26.08 0.05 8.37
N MET A 17 -25.25 -0.75 9.03
CA MET A 17 -24.99 -2.15 8.64
C MET A 17 -26.08 -3.14 9.08
N SER A 18 -27.16 -2.68 9.73
CA SER A 18 -28.17 -3.57 10.35
C SER A 18 -29.54 -3.57 9.67
N ASP A 19 -29.71 -2.91 8.53
CA ASP A 19 -30.96 -3.00 7.78
C ASP A 19 -31.13 -4.41 7.17
N PRO A 20 -32.33 -5.02 7.25
CA PRO A 20 -32.58 -6.33 6.66
C PRO A 20 -32.42 -6.29 5.14
N LEU A 21 -31.81 -7.33 4.57
CA LEU A 21 -31.64 -7.45 3.12
C LEU A 21 -32.99 -7.59 2.40
N PRO A 22 -33.13 -7.02 1.20
CA PRO A 22 -34.30 -7.27 0.36
C PRO A 22 -34.38 -8.74 -0.04
N SER A 23 -35.58 -9.29 -0.16
CA SER A 23 -35.81 -10.70 -0.47
C SER A 23 -35.88 -11.01 -1.97
N ASP A 24 -35.98 -9.99 -2.84
CA ASP A 24 -36.09 -10.18 -4.28
C ASP A 24 -34.73 -10.27 -4.98
N LEU A 25 -34.64 -11.18 -5.95
CA LEU A 25 -33.39 -11.48 -6.66
C LEU A 25 -32.83 -10.28 -7.44
N PRO A 26 -33.63 -9.45 -8.15
CA PRO A 26 -33.11 -8.27 -8.84
C PRO A 26 -32.45 -7.24 -7.90
N SER A 27 -33.05 -6.97 -6.75
CA SER A 27 -32.48 -6.07 -5.74
C SER A 27 -31.21 -6.66 -5.13
N LEU A 28 -31.21 -7.96 -4.81
CA LEU A 28 -30.01 -8.63 -4.31
C LEU A 28 -28.84 -8.57 -5.31
N ARG A 29 -29.09 -8.76 -6.62
CA ARG A 29 -28.06 -8.63 -7.66
C ARG A 29 -27.56 -7.20 -7.82
N THR A 30 -28.42 -6.21 -7.60
CA THR A 30 -28.03 -4.80 -7.63
C THR A 30 -27.16 -4.45 -6.43
N LEU A 31 -27.54 -4.91 -5.23
CA LEU A 31 -26.74 -4.75 -4.02
C LEU A 31 -25.39 -5.45 -4.14
N GLU A 32 -25.35 -6.69 -4.64
CA GLU A 32 -24.09 -7.41 -4.86
C GLU A 32 -23.12 -6.60 -5.71
N ARG A 33 -23.57 -6.12 -6.89
CA ARG A 33 -22.71 -5.32 -7.78
C ARG A 33 -22.24 -4.03 -7.13
N TYR A 34 -23.14 -3.35 -6.41
CA TYR A 34 -22.80 -2.12 -5.71
C TYR A 34 -21.76 -2.37 -4.62
N LEU A 35 -21.96 -3.38 -3.77
CA LEU A 35 -21.03 -3.73 -2.69
C LEU A 35 -19.68 -4.18 -3.22
N VAL A 36 -19.64 -4.95 -4.31
CA VAL A 36 -18.38 -5.33 -4.97
C VAL A 36 -17.62 -4.11 -5.48
N ALA A 37 -18.31 -3.14 -6.10
CA ALA A 37 -17.69 -1.90 -6.56
C ALA A 37 -17.15 -1.08 -5.38
N GLN A 38 -17.94 -0.91 -4.32
CA GLN A 38 -17.51 -0.19 -3.12
C GLN A 38 -16.33 -0.88 -2.43
N LEU A 39 -16.33 -2.20 -2.34
CA LEU A 39 -15.22 -2.95 -1.76
C LEU A 39 -13.94 -2.80 -2.59
N ALA A 40 -14.06 -2.75 -3.92
CA ALA A 40 -12.92 -2.50 -4.79
C ALA A 40 -12.31 -1.10 -4.56
N GLU A 41 -13.15 -0.07 -4.38
CA GLU A 41 -12.69 1.28 -4.01
C GLU A 41 -11.97 1.29 -2.67
N VAL A 42 -12.55 0.64 -1.64
CA VAL A 42 -11.92 0.53 -0.31
C VAL A 42 -10.57 -0.18 -0.38
N HIS A 43 -10.46 -1.28 -1.15
CA HIS A 43 -9.19 -1.97 -1.31
C HIS A 43 -8.13 -1.12 -2.01
N ALA A 44 -8.53 -0.31 -3.00
CA ALA A 44 -7.59 0.61 -3.66
C ALA A 44 -7.08 1.68 -2.69
N GLU A 45 -7.95 2.27 -1.89
CA GLU A 45 -7.56 3.25 -0.86
C GLU A 45 -6.69 2.62 0.23
N LEU A 46 -6.95 1.36 0.61
CA LEU A 46 -6.09 0.61 1.53
C LEU A 46 -4.71 0.37 0.93
N GLU A 47 -4.62 -0.01 -0.34
CA GLU A 47 -3.32 -0.18 -1.02
C GLU A 47 -2.52 1.13 -0.99
N LEU A 48 -3.16 2.26 -1.35
CA LEU A 48 -2.53 3.58 -1.30
C LEU A 48 -2.10 3.97 0.12
N ALA A 49 -2.95 3.72 1.12
CA ALA A 49 -2.66 4.04 2.52
C ALA A 49 -1.54 3.15 3.07
N GLU A 50 -1.51 1.87 2.73
CA GLU A 50 -0.46 0.93 3.10
C GLU A 50 0.87 1.29 2.43
N ASP A 51 0.87 1.66 1.16
CA ASP A 51 2.06 2.18 0.47
C ASP A 51 2.58 3.45 1.12
N ALA A 52 1.69 4.35 1.53
CA ALA A 52 2.07 5.59 2.20
C ALA A 52 2.66 5.32 3.60
N ALA A 53 2.08 4.37 4.35
CA ALA A 53 2.52 4.01 5.70
C ALA A 53 3.83 3.21 5.70
N TYR A 54 3.97 2.28 4.76
CA TYR A 54 5.10 1.37 4.62
C TYR A 54 5.47 1.27 3.13
N PRO A 55 6.17 2.26 2.59
CA PRO A 55 6.56 2.21 1.19
C PRO A 55 7.50 1.02 1.01
N ARG A 56 7.02 -0.06 0.36
CA ARG A 56 7.77 -1.30 0.19
C ARG A 56 8.65 -1.19 -1.05
N TRP A 57 9.86 -0.66 -0.88
CA TRP A 57 10.85 -0.61 -1.95
C TRP A 57 11.93 -1.65 -1.73
N TRP A 58 12.52 -2.16 -2.81
CA TRP A 58 13.65 -3.09 -2.75
C TRP A 58 14.70 -2.73 -3.79
N VAL A 59 15.96 -3.10 -3.55
CA VAL A 59 17.07 -2.83 -4.48
C VAL A 59 17.50 -4.09 -5.21
N GLN A 60 17.40 -4.08 -6.54
CA GLN A 60 18.01 -5.10 -7.38
C GLN A 60 19.47 -4.76 -7.64
N TRP A 61 20.38 -5.55 -7.06
CA TRP A 61 21.82 -5.41 -7.33
C TRP A 61 22.21 -6.16 -8.61
N GLN A 62 22.84 -5.46 -9.55
CA GLN A 62 23.40 -6.03 -10.76
C GLN A 62 24.89 -6.32 -10.57
N ARG A 63 25.33 -7.48 -11.05
CA ARG A 63 26.75 -7.83 -11.11
C ARG A 63 27.48 -6.89 -12.07
N THR A 64 28.61 -6.34 -11.61
CA THR A 64 29.47 -5.49 -12.43
C THR A 64 30.86 -6.11 -12.62
N PRO A 65 31.57 -5.77 -13.70
CA PRO A 65 32.93 -6.25 -13.92
C PRO A 65 33.88 -5.89 -12.76
N PRO A 66 34.95 -6.65 -12.54
CA PRO A 66 35.97 -6.32 -11.53
C PRO A 66 36.51 -4.90 -11.75
N GLY A 67 36.46 -4.07 -10.70
CA GLY A 67 36.89 -2.66 -10.74
C GLY A 67 35.82 -1.66 -11.22
N ALA A 68 34.66 -2.13 -11.68
CA ALA A 68 33.53 -1.25 -12.00
C ALA A 68 32.66 -0.99 -10.76
N PRO A 69 32.08 0.23 -10.62
CA PRO A 69 31.16 0.53 -9.53
C PRO A 69 29.95 -0.39 -9.60
N TRP A 70 29.44 -0.81 -8.44
CA TRP A 70 28.21 -1.61 -8.35
C TRP A 70 27.05 -0.88 -9.01
N ARG A 71 26.06 -1.64 -9.51
CA ARG A 71 24.80 -1.10 -10.08
C ARG A 71 23.62 -1.62 -9.27
N GLY A 72 22.66 -0.76 -8.99
CA GLY A 72 21.49 -1.04 -8.16
C GLY A 72 20.30 -0.31 -8.76
N VAL A 73 19.17 -1.00 -8.90
CA VAL A 73 17.93 -0.43 -9.42
C VAL A 73 16.88 -0.50 -8.31
N LEU A 74 16.21 0.61 -8.05
CA LEU A 74 15.15 0.66 -7.05
C LEU A 74 13.82 0.22 -7.68
N HIS A 75 13.13 -0.68 -7.01
CA HIS A 75 11.85 -1.20 -7.44
C HIS A 75 10.80 -1.04 -6.34
N ARG A 76 9.56 -0.77 -6.74
CA ARG A 76 8.41 -0.95 -5.85
C ARG A 76 8.15 -2.46 -5.69
N ALA A 77 7.80 -2.91 -4.49
CA ALA A 77 7.44 -4.30 -4.23
C ALA A 77 6.28 -4.73 -5.14
N GLY A 78 6.38 -5.94 -5.69
CA GLY A 78 5.41 -6.46 -6.68
C GLY A 78 5.56 -5.90 -8.11
N CYS A 79 6.45 -4.92 -8.34
CA CYS A 79 6.71 -4.37 -9.66
C CYS A 79 8.09 -4.83 -10.18
N TRP A 80 8.10 -5.43 -11.36
CA TRP A 80 9.33 -5.79 -12.10
C TRP A 80 9.85 -4.64 -12.97
N MET A 81 9.07 -3.57 -13.12
CA MET A 81 9.47 -2.39 -13.86
C MET A 81 10.46 -1.59 -13.01
N PRO A 82 11.58 -1.11 -13.58
CA PRO A 82 12.46 -0.17 -12.89
C PRO A 82 11.63 1.03 -12.43
N GLY A 83 11.66 1.34 -11.14
CA GLY A 83 11.06 2.57 -10.66
C GLY A 83 11.80 3.76 -11.28
N THR A 84 11.07 4.73 -11.84
CA THR A 84 11.65 6.05 -12.05
C THR A 84 11.87 6.69 -10.69
N PRO A 85 13.02 7.32 -10.42
CA PRO A 85 14.13 7.59 -11.36
C PRO A 85 15.16 6.44 -11.48
N ASP A 86 15.82 6.37 -12.65
CA ASP A 86 17.03 5.56 -12.85
C ASP A 86 18.19 6.18 -12.05
N LEU A 87 18.43 5.65 -10.85
CA LEU A 87 19.40 6.18 -9.89
C LEU A 87 20.78 5.53 -10.09
N ARG A 88 21.85 6.33 -10.02
CA ARG A 88 23.21 5.78 -9.92
C ARG A 88 23.40 5.18 -8.52
N VAL A 89 24.35 4.26 -8.37
CA VAL A 89 24.50 3.54 -7.09
C VAL A 89 24.89 4.39 -5.89
N ALA A 90 25.60 5.51 -6.10
CA ALA A 90 25.83 6.46 -5.03
C ALA A 90 24.48 7.02 -4.50
N ASP A 91 23.55 7.29 -5.40
CA ASP A 91 22.22 7.83 -5.09
C ASP A 91 21.33 6.76 -4.45
N VAL A 92 21.36 5.52 -4.95
CA VAL A 92 20.65 4.38 -4.33
C VAL A 92 21.15 4.14 -2.90
N ARG A 93 22.47 4.19 -2.67
CA ARG A 93 23.03 4.04 -1.32
C ARG A 93 22.65 5.19 -0.39
N ALA A 94 22.59 6.42 -0.90
CA ALA A 94 22.13 7.56 -0.12
C ALA A 94 20.65 7.40 0.27
N VAL A 95 19.80 7.00 -0.67
CA VAL A 95 18.37 6.75 -0.45
C VAL A 95 18.15 5.59 0.54
N VAL A 96 18.91 4.49 0.42
CA VAL A 96 18.88 3.38 1.39
C VAL A 96 19.33 3.83 2.77
N ALA A 97 20.40 4.61 2.87
CA ALA A 97 20.89 5.11 4.15
C ALA A 97 19.90 6.08 4.82
N GLU A 98 19.23 6.93 4.03
CA GLU A 98 18.21 7.87 4.49
C GLU A 98 16.90 7.18 4.92
N HIS A 99 16.57 6.04 4.30
CA HIS A 99 15.30 5.35 4.47
C HIS A 99 15.44 3.89 4.90
N ALA A 100 16.47 3.55 5.67
CA ALA A 100 16.88 2.18 6.02
C ALA A 100 15.80 1.27 6.67
N GLY A 101 14.63 1.81 7.06
CA GLY A 101 13.47 1.04 7.55
C GLY A 101 12.32 0.88 6.54
N ARG A 102 12.49 1.38 5.31
CA ARG A 102 11.49 1.42 4.24
C ARG A 102 12.00 0.77 2.95
N ILE A 103 13.25 0.32 2.93
CA ILE A 103 13.86 -0.31 1.77
C ILE A 103 14.43 -1.65 2.21
N GLU A 104 13.93 -2.74 1.64
CA GLU A 104 14.43 -4.10 1.81
C GLU A 104 15.70 -4.36 0.99
#